data_AF-A0A3F3GWW9-F1
#
_entry.id   AF-A0A3F3GWW9-F1
#
_cell.length_a   1.000
_cell.length_b   1.000
_cell.length_c   1.000
_cell.angle_alpha   90.00
_cell.angle_beta   90.00
_cell.angle_gamma   90.00
#
_symmetry.space_group_name_H-M   'P 1'
#
loop_
_entity.id
_entity.type
_entity.pdbx_description
1 polymer ?
#
loop_
_entity_poly.entity_id
_entity_poly.type
_entity_poly.pdbx_seq_one_letter_code
_entity_poly.pdbx_strand_id
1 'polypeptide(L)'
;MRVGLINTFDEQTDSAVAWQIEQVRTGNLDELWLASPHEDACQIAIDLGLELHQVYDLYSQTYLAEQVDGEGLWFYDLPVPNQAQLVVNQDWSKSIVSSGRVLADVRWFANSNRLVQAVTWLTAAGQVDRKDIYQRNGRLFAKQYFHNGQLLQSDFYLDAKKILVQDFYFQGLRNLVIDQRGQQYPSAENYLKAVMMAKKNYQIQISRFGREFDLAIPGTTLVLPTGVLDEQQEIIPALKEVLLQKNHVITKVLVRPADYAILESAGLPLNKVDQLDE
;
A
#
# COMPACT_ATOMS: atom_id res chain seq x y z
N MET A 1 7.67 -17.58 -10.86
CA MET A 1 7.29 -17.35 -9.45
C MET A 1 5.85 -16.87 -9.41
N ARG A 2 5.06 -17.33 -8.45
CA ARG A 2 3.67 -16.92 -8.21
C ARG A 2 3.66 -15.88 -7.11
N VAL A 3 3.00 -14.75 -7.35
CA VAL A 3 3.00 -13.64 -6.40
C VAL A 3 1.60 -13.14 -6.15
N GLY A 4 1.30 -12.85 -4.89
CA GLY A 4 0.05 -12.18 -4.52
C GLY A 4 0.25 -10.68 -4.58
N LEU A 5 -0.61 -9.96 -5.29
CA LEU A 5 -0.66 -8.49 -5.26
C LEU A 5 -1.76 -8.05 -4.30
N ILE A 6 -1.39 -7.22 -3.32
CA ILE A 6 -2.33 -6.52 -2.43
C ILE A 6 -2.13 -5.02 -2.53
N ASN A 7 -3.17 -4.25 -2.22
CA ASN A 7 -3.07 -2.79 -2.28
C ASN A 7 -2.22 -2.22 -1.13
N THR A 8 -2.55 -2.55 0.12
CA THR A 8 -1.86 -2.06 1.32
C THR A 8 -2.01 -3.07 2.47
N PHE A 9 -1.10 -3.02 3.44
CA PHE A 9 -1.23 -3.75 4.70
C PHE A 9 -2.35 -3.23 5.60
N ASP A 10 -2.83 -1.99 5.41
CA ASP A 10 -3.96 -1.47 6.18
C ASP A 10 -5.24 -2.31 6.01
N GLU A 11 -5.32 -3.08 4.92
CA GLU A 11 -6.44 -3.93 4.57
C GLU A 11 -6.22 -5.40 4.99
N GLN A 12 -5.22 -5.69 5.83
CA GLN A 12 -4.88 -7.06 6.27
C GLN A 12 -6.02 -7.83 6.97
N THR A 13 -7.05 -7.13 7.46
CA THR A 13 -8.24 -7.76 8.06
C THR A 13 -9.33 -8.13 7.05
N ASP A 14 -9.21 -7.66 5.80
CA ASP A 14 -10.05 -8.11 4.68
C ASP A 14 -9.79 -9.60 4.42
N SER A 15 -10.85 -10.39 4.26
CA SER A 15 -10.72 -11.84 4.15
C SER A 15 -9.98 -12.30 2.89
N ALA A 16 -10.07 -11.57 1.79
CA ALA A 16 -9.36 -11.88 0.56
C ALA A 16 -7.87 -11.51 0.65
N VAL A 17 -7.55 -10.40 1.33
CA VAL A 17 -6.16 -9.98 1.61
C VAL A 17 -5.50 -10.92 2.60
N ALA A 18 -6.18 -11.25 3.70
CA ALA A 18 -5.72 -12.19 4.70
C ALA A 18 -5.44 -13.57 4.08
N TRP A 19 -6.30 -14.04 3.17
CA TRP A 19 -6.08 -15.28 2.44
C TRP A 19 -4.79 -15.23 1.60
N GLN A 20 -4.52 -14.14 0.87
CA GLN A 20 -3.27 -14.01 0.09
C GLN A 20 -2.03 -14.00 0.97
N ILE A 21 -2.06 -13.28 2.10
CA ILE A 21 -0.99 -13.27 3.10
C ILE A 21 -0.71 -14.70 3.59
N GLU A 22 -1.77 -15.44 3.92
CA GLU A 22 -1.67 -16.84 4.35
C GLU A 22 -1.07 -17.75 3.27
N GLN A 23 -1.40 -17.54 1.98
CA GLN A 23 -0.81 -18.31 0.90
C GLN A 23 0.72 -18.09 0.79
N VAL A 24 1.21 -16.87 1.07
CA VAL A 24 2.65 -16.61 1.12
C VAL A 24 3.28 -17.28 2.34
N ARG A 25 2.63 -17.16 3.50
CA ARG A 25 3.10 -17.76 4.76
C ARG A 25 3.20 -19.30 4.69
N THR A 26 2.30 -19.94 3.96
CA THR A 26 2.29 -21.41 3.78
C THR A 26 3.14 -21.89 2.60
N GLY A 27 3.74 -20.98 1.83
CA GLY A 27 4.57 -21.31 0.67
C GLY A 27 3.80 -21.65 -0.62
N ASN A 28 2.49 -21.42 -0.64
CA ASN A 28 1.65 -21.55 -1.84
C ASN A 28 1.84 -20.37 -2.81
N LEU A 29 2.24 -19.20 -2.31
CA LEU A 29 2.75 -18.10 -3.10
C LEU A 29 4.20 -17.83 -2.70
N ASP A 30 5.04 -17.48 -3.68
CA ASP A 30 6.46 -17.26 -3.46
C ASP A 30 6.71 -15.89 -2.80
N GLU A 31 5.93 -14.87 -3.18
CA GLU A 31 6.08 -13.49 -2.68
C GLU A 31 4.72 -12.78 -2.54
N LEU A 32 4.70 -11.74 -1.71
CA LEU A 32 3.65 -10.75 -1.58
C LEU A 32 4.13 -9.41 -2.15
N TRP A 33 3.40 -8.83 -3.09
CA TRP A 33 3.68 -7.52 -3.67
C TRP A 33 2.71 -6.48 -3.11
N LEU A 34 3.26 -5.37 -2.61
CA LEU A 34 2.51 -4.22 -2.09
C LEU A 34 2.43 -3.12 -3.14
N ALA A 35 1.21 -2.69 -3.50
CA ALA A 35 1.01 -1.61 -4.45
C ALA A 35 1.18 -0.21 -3.84
N SER A 36 0.86 -0.07 -2.55
CA SER A 36 1.01 1.17 -1.78
C SER A 36 2.13 1.01 -0.77
N PRO A 37 3.10 1.94 -0.75
CA PRO A 37 4.16 1.88 0.25
C PRO A 37 3.57 2.20 1.63
N HIS A 38 4.10 1.57 2.67
CA HIS A 38 3.63 1.74 4.05
C HIS A 38 4.83 1.96 4.99
N GLU A 39 4.79 2.99 5.82
CA GLU A 39 5.95 3.37 6.66
C GLU A 39 6.29 2.33 7.72
N ASP A 40 5.31 1.51 8.09
CA ASP A 40 5.43 0.42 9.07
C ASP A 40 5.48 -0.98 8.45
N ALA A 41 5.70 -1.09 7.13
CA ALA A 41 5.57 -2.34 6.40
C ALA A 41 6.40 -3.49 6.98
N CYS A 42 7.64 -3.22 7.43
CA CYS A 42 8.51 -4.25 8.00
C CYS A 42 7.95 -4.83 9.30
N GLN A 43 7.47 -3.98 10.23
CA GLN A 43 6.91 -4.48 11.49
C GLN A 43 5.62 -5.26 11.23
N ILE A 44 4.76 -4.76 10.34
CA ILE A 44 3.51 -5.45 10.01
C ILE A 44 3.79 -6.82 9.38
N ALA A 45 4.74 -6.90 8.44
CA ALA A 45 5.13 -8.18 7.85
C ALA A 45 5.63 -9.19 8.90
N ILE A 46 6.45 -8.74 9.87
CA ILE A 46 6.92 -9.57 10.99
C ILE A 46 5.75 -10.04 11.85
N ASP A 47 4.84 -9.13 12.21
CA ASP A 47 3.67 -9.44 13.05
C ASP A 47 2.72 -10.45 12.36
N LEU A 48 2.67 -10.42 11.03
CA LEU A 48 1.92 -11.38 10.19
C LEU A 48 2.67 -12.71 9.96
N GLY A 49 3.91 -12.84 10.45
CA GLY A 49 4.73 -14.04 10.28
C GLY A 49 5.24 -14.23 8.85
N LEU A 50 5.38 -13.15 8.08
CA LEU A 50 6.01 -13.16 6.76
C LEU A 50 7.51 -12.92 6.88
N GLU A 51 8.29 -13.60 6.05
CA GLU A 51 9.70 -13.26 5.90
C GLU A 51 9.83 -11.96 5.08
N LEU A 52 10.67 -11.02 5.53
CA LEU A 52 10.79 -9.71 4.88
C LEU A 52 11.20 -9.82 3.40
N HIS A 53 12.07 -10.78 3.07
CA HIS A 53 12.51 -11.02 1.70
C HIS A 53 11.41 -11.57 0.77
N GLN A 54 10.27 -12.00 1.31
CA GLN A 54 9.09 -12.40 0.52
C GLN A 54 8.17 -11.22 0.21
N VAL A 55 8.36 -10.06 0.86
CA VAL A 55 7.49 -8.89 0.65
C VAL A 55 8.19 -7.88 -0.24
N TYR A 56 7.61 -7.57 -1.38
CA TYR A 56 8.13 -6.64 -2.36
C TYR A 56 7.29 -5.37 -2.43
N ASP A 57 7.90 -4.22 -2.16
CA ASP A 57 7.25 -2.91 -2.33
C ASP A 57 7.41 -2.46 -3.79
N LEU A 58 6.28 -2.38 -4.51
CA LEU A 58 6.29 -1.97 -5.92
C LEU A 58 6.70 -0.50 -6.10
N TYR A 59 6.46 0.33 -5.10
CA TYR A 59 6.78 1.76 -5.15
C TYR A 59 8.28 2.00 -5.09
N SER A 60 8.97 1.39 -4.12
CA SER A 60 10.43 1.45 -4.00
C SER A 60 11.16 0.53 -4.98
N GLN A 61 10.46 -0.48 -5.50
CA GLN A 61 11.02 -1.57 -6.31
C GLN A 61 12.04 -2.41 -5.53
N THR A 62 11.88 -2.53 -4.22
CA THR A 62 12.76 -3.31 -3.34
C THR A 62 11.98 -4.30 -2.50
N TYR A 63 12.64 -5.37 -2.09
CA TYR A 63 12.12 -6.21 -1.01
C TYR A 63 12.21 -5.46 0.31
N LEU A 64 11.31 -5.79 1.23
CA LEU A 64 11.51 -5.41 2.62
C LEU A 64 12.79 -6.07 3.11
N ALA A 65 13.55 -5.34 3.90
CA ALA A 65 14.78 -5.81 4.49
C ALA A 65 14.76 -5.47 5.97
N GLU A 66 15.51 -6.25 6.75
CA GLU A 66 15.81 -5.85 8.12
C GLU A 66 16.38 -4.44 8.09
N GLN A 67 15.69 -3.56 8.79
CA GLN A 67 16.15 -2.21 8.96
C GLN A 67 17.24 -2.28 10.01
N VAL A 68 18.48 -1.92 9.66
CA VAL A 68 19.61 -1.87 10.61
C VAL A 68 19.15 -1.07 11.82
N ASP A 69 19.00 -1.75 12.94
CA ASP A 69 18.50 -1.18 14.18
C ASP A 69 19.49 -0.16 14.74
N GLY A 70 18.91 0.94 15.23
CA GLY A 70 19.63 2.03 15.87
C GLY A 70 18.67 3.08 16.40
N GLU A 71 17.66 2.62 17.14
CA GLU A 71 16.63 3.38 17.87
C GLU A 71 15.81 4.34 16.99
N GLY A 72 14.58 3.95 16.66
CA GLY A 72 13.63 4.83 15.98
C GLY A 72 13.59 6.23 16.58
N LEU A 73 13.14 7.22 15.81
CA LEU A 73 13.18 8.62 16.24
C LEU A 73 12.36 8.84 17.51
N TRP A 74 13.02 8.83 18.66
CA TRP A 74 12.36 8.98 19.94
C TRP A 74 11.84 10.41 20.07
N PHE A 75 10.68 10.58 20.70
CA PHE A 75 9.98 11.86 20.71
C PHE A 75 10.85 13.06 21.12
N TYR A 76 11.70 12.93 22.14
CA TYR A 76 12.55 14.03 22.61
C TYR A 76 13.86 14.21 21.83
N ASP A 77 14.18 13.31 20.91
CA ASP A 77 15.31 13.45 19.98
C ASP A 77 14.89 14.13 18.66
N LEU A 78 13.59 14.43 18.50
CA LEU A 78 13.09 15.13 17.33
C LEU A 78 13.75 16.51 17.20
N PRO A 79 14.42 16.82 16.07
CA PRO A 79 15.00 18.14 15.88
C PRO A 79 13.90 19.19 15.78
N VAL A 80 13.93 20.16 16.69
CA VAL A 80 12.94 21.24 16.77
C VAL A 80 13.55 22.61 16.46
N PRO A 81 12.84 23.49 15.74
CA PRO A 81 13.34 24.82 15.41
C PRO A 81 13.26 25.77 16.62
N ASN A 82 14.04 26.86 16.60
CA ASN A 82 13.81 28.07 17.40
C ASN A 82 13.56 27.84 18.91
N GLN A 83 14.34 26.95 19.55
CA GLN A 83 14.18 26.59 20.96
C GLN A 83 12.76 26.12 21.32
N ALA A 84 12.02 25.57 20.35
CA ALA A 84 10.69 25.04 20.58
C ALA A 84 10.76 23.87 21.58
N GLN A 85 9.64 23.64 22.24
CA GLN A 85 9.46 22.61 23.25
C GLN A 85 8.60 21.50 22.68
N LEU A 86 8.92 20.28 23.08
CA LEU A 86 8.12 19.10 22.82
C LEU A 86 7.18 18.90 24.00
N VAL A 87 5.88 18.93 23.72
CA VAL A 87 4.83 18.93 24.74
C VAL A 87 3.94 17.71 24.53
N VAL A 88 3.66 16.98 25.61
CA VAL A 88 2.56 16.02 25.68
C VAL A 88 1.43 16.70 26.43
N ASN A 89 0.33 16.97 25.74
CA ASN A 89 -0.82 17.68 26.29
C ASN A 89 -1.66 16.76 27.19
N GLN A 90 -2.59 17.34 27.96
CA GLN A 90 -3.45 16.60 28.89
C GLN A 90 -4.35 15.58 28.19
N ASP A 91 -4.74 15.85 26.95
CA ASP A 91 -5.53 14.98 26.08
C ASP A 91 -4.67 13.92 25.34
N TRP A 92 -3.39 13.79 25.71
CA TRP A 92 -2.41 12.91 25.07
C TRP A 92 -2.06 13.25 23.62
N SER A 93 -2.51 14.40 23.09
CA SER A 93 -1.93 14.95 21.87
C SER A 93 -0.48 15.38 22.13
N LYS A 94 0.33 15.40 21.07
CA LYS A 94 1.74 15.78 21.15
C LYS A 94 2.00 16.91 20.18
N SER A 95 2.70 17.92 20.64
CA SER A 95 2.91 19.14 19.87
C SER A 95 4.33 19.66 20.01
N ILE A 96 4.79 20.35 18.97
CA ILE A 96 5.98 21.20 19.01
C ILE A 96 5.50 22.63 19.21
N VAL A 97 5.92 23.29 20.29
CA VAL A 97 5.43 24.61 20.70
C VAL A 97 6.59 25.59 20.85
N SER A 98 6.48 26.77 20.25
CA SER A 98 7.45 27.86 20.45
C SER A 98 6.71 29.13 20.85
N SER A 99 7.16 29.77 21.94
CA SER A 99 6.57 31.01 22.46
C SER A 99 5.04 30.96 22.62
N GLY A 100 4.50 29.83 23.11
CA GLY A 100 3.07 29.64 23.32
C GLY A 100 2.26 29.31 22.06
N ARG A 101 2.90 29.22 20.89
CA ARG A 101 2.26 28.87 19.62
C ARG A 101 2.62 27.44 19.19
N VAL A 102 1.60 26.69 18.78
CA VAL A 102 1.79 25.36 18.17
C VAL A 102 2.39 25.52 16.77
N LEU A 103 3.53 24.87 16.56
CA LEU A 103 4.25 24.81 15.28
C LEU A 103 3.96 23.52 14.52
N ALA A 104 3.75 22.42 15.24
CA ALA A 104 3.46 21.13 14.64
C ALA A 104 2.73 20.20 15.61
N ASP A 105 2.00 19.24 15.04
CA ASP A 105 1.47 18.07 15.75
C ASP A 105 2.33 16.84 15.50
N VAL A 106 2.48 15.99 16.50
CA VAL A 106 3.32 14.79 16.42
C VAL A 106 2.48 13.54 16.69
N ARG A 107 2.60 12.55 15.80
CA ARG A 107 2.00 11.22 15.96
C ARG A 107 3.09 10.21 16.30
N TRP A 108 2.80 9.32 17.24
CA TRP A 108 3.66 8.18 17.57
C TRP A 108 3.15 6.92 16.88
N PHE A 109 4.07 5.99 16.62
CA PHE A 109 3.70 4.63 16.26
C PHE A 109 2.88 3.97 17.38
N ALA A 110 1.83 3.24 17.01
CA ALA A 110 1.10 2.40 17.94
C ALA A 110 2.02 1.33 18.53
N ASN A 111 1.79 0.98 19.81
CA ASN A 111 2.57 -0.01 20.55
C ASN A 111 4.09 0.22 20.49
N SER A 112 4.52 1.48 20.46
CA SER A 112 5.93 1.87 20.47
C SER A 112 6.29 2.60 21.76
N ASN A 113 7.57 2.60 22.12
CA ASN A 113 8.07 3.42 23.22
C ASN A 113 8.27 4.89 22.79
N ARG A 114 7.17 5.55 22.38
CA ARG A 114 7.13 6.96 21.94
C ARG A 114 7.98 7.25 20.70
N LEU A 115 8.03 6.30 19.77
CA LEU A 115 8.69 6.51 18.48
C LEU A 115 7.82 7.39 17.60
N VAL A 116 8.41 8.40 16.99
CA VAL A 116 7.72 9.34 16.09
C VAL A 116 7.39 8.64 14.77
N GLN A 117 6.11 8.65 14.42
CA GLN A 117 5.59 8.18 13.13
C GLN A 117 5.47 9.34 12.14
N ALA A 118 4.94 10.48 12.60
CA ALA A 118 4.74 11.64 11.75
C ALA A 118 4.80 12.96 12.51
N VAL A 119 5.22 14.02 11.81
CA VAL A 119 5.20 15.41 12.28
C VAL A 119 4.46 16.25 11.24
N THR A 120 3.33 16.84 11.65
CA THR A 120 2.50 17.71 10.82
C THR A 120 2.81 19.16 11.15
N TRP A 121 3.57 19.83 10.30
CA TRP A 121 3.96 21.23 10.44
C TRP A 121 2.83 22.17 10.01
N LEU A 122 2.66 23.25 10.76
CA LEU A 122 1.58 24.21 10.60
C LEU A 122 2.09 25.60 10.17
N THR A 123 1.31 26.27 9.33
CA THR A 123 1.51 27.67 8.93
C THR A 123 1.24 28.64 10.09
N ALA A 124 1.50 29.94 9.84
CA ALA A 124 1.08 31.05 10.71
C ALA A 124 -0.38 30.99 11.16
N ALA A 125 -1.25 30.57 10.25
CA ALA A 125 -2.69 30.51 10.45
C ALA A 125 -3.17 29.16 11.04
N GLY A 126 -2.25 28.24 11.39
CA GLY A 126 -2.60 26.92 11.92
C GLY A 126 -3.05 25.90 10.87
N GLN A 127 -2.96 26.22 9.58
CA GLN A 127 -3.22 25.26 8.50
C GLN A 127 -2.02 24.34 8.28
N VAL A 128 -2.25 23.10 7.85
CA VAL A 128 -1.19 22.17 7.48
C VAL A 128 -0.37 22.72 6.32
N ASP A 129 0.95 22.78 6.51
CA ASP A 129 1.94 23.17 5.50
C ASP A 129 2.62 21.92 4.92
N ARG A 130 3.17 21.08 5.80
CA ARG A 130 3.89 19.87 5.42
C ARG A 130 3.72 18.79 6.47
N LYS A 131 3.76 17.52 6.06
CA LYS A 131 3.86 16.37 6.95
C LYS A 131 5.12 15.58 6.65
N ASP A 132 5.95 15.37 7.66
CA ASP A 132 7.11 14.47 7.61
C ASP A 132 6.65 13.12 8.18
N ILE A 133 6.88 12.03 7.45
CA ILE A 133 6.50 10.66 7.85
C ILE A 133 7.79 9.84 7.99
N TYR A 134 7.90 9.08 9.07
CA TYR A 134 9.08 8.31 9.41
C TYR A 134 8.74 6.82 9.46
N GLN A 135 9.74 5.98 9.20
CA GLN A 135 9.68 4.53 9.45
C GLN A 135 10.05 4.25 10.92
N ARG A 136 9.77 3.04 11.42
CA ARG A 136 10.10 2.67 12.81
C ARG A 136 11.58 2.77 13.16
N ASN A 137 12.47 2.63 12.19
CA ASN A 137 13.90 2.86 12.34
C ASN A 137 14.32 4.36 12.40
N GLY A 138 13.36 5.28 12.41
CA GLY A 138 13.59 6.73 12.49
C GLY A 138 13.99 7.39 11.17
N ARG A 139 14.11 6.64 10.07
CA ARG A 139 14.40 7.21 8.75
C ARG A 139 13.16 7.90 8.19
N LEU A 140 13.40 8.96 7.44
CA LEU A 140 12.34 9.66 6.72
C LEU A 140 11.78 8.73 5.63
N PHE A 141 10.50 8.41 5.74
CA PHE A 141 9.75 7.62 4.78
C PHE A 141 9.24 8.48 3.62
N ALA A 142 8.55 9.58 3.96
CA ALA A 142 7.94 10.48 3.00
C ALA A 142 7.80 11.91 3.53
N LYS A 143 7.71 12.87 2.61
CA LYS A 143 7.26 14.24 2.90
C LYS A 143 6.04 14.56 2.06
N GLN A 144 5.02 15.13 2.69
CA GLN A 144 3.78 15.52 2.02
C GLN A 144 3.57 17.03 2.15
N TYR A 145 3.28 17.70 1.05
CA TYR A 145 3.15 19.16 0.98
C TYR A 145 1.70 19.55 0.71
N PHE A 146 1.21 20.54 1.44
CA PHE A 146 -0.20 20.93 1.44
C PHE A 146 -0.39 22.40 1.11
N HIS A 147 -1.52 22.73 0.52
CA HIS A 147 -1.98 24.10 0.36
C HIS A 147 -3.50 24.17 0.51
N ASN A 148 -4.00 25.09 1.34
CA ASN A 148 -5.43 25.22 1.64
C ASN A 148 -6.11 23.89 2.02
N GLY A 149 -5.40 23.04 2.78
CA GLY A 149 -5.89 21.73 3.21
C GLY A 149 -5.84 20.63 2.14
N GLN A 150 -5.41 20.94 0.91
CA GLN A 150 -5.25 19.96 -0.16
C GLN A 150 -3.81 19.46 -0.23
N LEU A 151 -3.64 18.13 -0.32
CA LEU A 151 -2.35 17.53 -0.65
C LEU A 151 -1.98 17.91 -2.08
N LEU A 152 -0.78 18.45 -2.26
CA LEU A 152 -0.24 18.85 -3.56
C LEU A 152 0.82 17.87 -4.05
N GLN A 153 1.65 17.37 -3.14
CA GLN A 153 2.79 16.52 -3.49
C GLN A 153 3.15 15.57 -2.36
N SER A 154 3.58 14.35 -2.72
CA SER A 154 4.23 13.41 -1.81
C SER A 154 5.60 13.03 -2.39
N ASP A 155 6.67 13.31 -1.65
CA ASP A 155 8.03 12.84 -1.94
C ASP A 155 8.31 11.59 -1.12
N PHE A 156 8.53 10.46 -1.79
CA PHE A 156 8.84 9.18 -1.16
C PHE A 156 10.35 8.94 -1.15
N TYR A 157 10.89 8.65 0.03
CA TYR A 157 12.30 8.33 0.25
C TYR A 157 12.51 6.83 0.40
N LEU A 158 11.57 6.10 1.05
CA LEU A 158 11.53 4.64 1.16
C LEU A 158 12.91 4.03 1.50
N ASP A 159 13.45 4.34 2.68
CA ASP A 159 14.80 3.96 3.14
C ASP A 159 16.00 4.58 2.38
N ALA A 160 15.79 5.40 1.35
CA ALA A 160 16.86 6.10 0.62
C ALA A 160 17.16 7.51 1.14
N LYS A 161 18.40 7.97 0.99
CA LYS A 161 18.81 9.36 1.29
C LYS A 161 18.30 10.38 0.25
N LYS A 162 17.73 9.90 -0.87
CA LYS A 162 17.23 10.69 -1.99
C LYS A 162 15.80 10.29 -2.27
N ILE A 163 15.06 11.21 -2.89
CA ILE A 163 13.70 10.94 -3.33
C ILE A 163 13.73 9.85 -4.41
N LEU A 164 12.93 8.80 -4.22
CA LEU A 164 12.79 7.69 -5.17
C LEU A 164 11.60 7.90 -6.10
N VAL A 165 10.49 8.41 -5.57
CA VAL A 165 9.26 8.65 -6.33
C VAL A 165 8.59 9.91 -5.82
N GLN A 166 8.04 10.69 -6.74
CA GLN A 166 7.26 11.89 -6.44
C GLN A 166 5.87 11.76 -7.02
N ASP A 167 4.88 12.03 -6.19
CA ASP A 167 3.47 12.06 -6.59
C ASP A 167 2.99 13.49 -6.56
N PHE A 168 2.31 13.92 -7.62
CA PHE A 168 1.67 15.22 -7.69
C PHE A 168 0.16 15.06 -7.81
N TYR A 169 -0.54 15.87 -7.04
CA TYR A 169 -1.97 15.80 -6.86
C TYR A 169 -2.63 17.07 -7.39
N PHE A 170 -3.72 16.89 -8.12
CA PHE A 170 -4.56 17.99 -8.60
C PHE A 170 -6.02 17.61 -8.42
N GLN A 171 -6.78 18.46 -7.72
CA GLN A 171 -8.18 18.20 -7.34
C GLN A 171 -8.36 16.87 -6.57
N GLY A 172 -7.40 16.51 -5.72
CA GLY A 172 -7.41 15.28 -4.93
C GLY A 172 -7.03 14.00 -5.71
N LEU A 173 -6.79 14.11 -7.02
CA LEU A 173 -6.39 12.98 -7.86
C LEU A 173 -4.87 13.00 -8.10
N ARG A 174 -4.26 11.82 -8.05
CA ARG A 174 -2.83 11.63 -8.32
C ARG A 174 -2.59 11.56 -9.84
N ASN A 175 -2.33 12.72 -10.44
CA ASN A 175 -2.33 12.89 -11.90
C ASN A 175 -0.92 12.88 -12.52
N LEU A 176 0.11 12.78 -11.69
CA LEU A 176 1.48 12.67 -12.17
C LEU A 176 2.34 11.95 -11.13
N VAL A 177 3.12 10.98 -11.59
CA VAL A 177 4.17 10.32 -10.82
C VAL A 177 5.49 10.48 -11.56
N ILE A 178 6.55 10.83 -10.85
CA ILE A 178 7.91 10.96 -11.38
C ILE A 178 8.82 9.98 -10.63
N ASP A 179 9.50 9.09 -11.35
CA ASP A 179 10.46 8.16 -10.75
C ASP A 179 11.85 8.80 -10.54
N GLN A 180 12.74 8.10 -9.84
CA GLN A 180 14.11 8.53 -9.57
C GLN A 180 14.98 8.81 -10.81
N ARG A 181 14.56 8.36 -12.00
CA ARG A 181 15.24 8.60 -13.28
C ARG A 181 14.65 9.82 -14.01
N GLY A 182 13.63 10.45 -13.45
CA GLY A 182 12.90 11.55 -14.07
C GLY A 182 11.84 11.09 -15.08
N GLN A 183 11.53 9.79 -15.14
CA GLN A 183 10.47 9.28 -16.01
C GLN A 183 9.11 9.67 -15.43
N GLN A 184 8.23 10.19 -16.29
CA GLN A 184 6.91 10.66 -15.90
C GLN A 184 5.84 9.63 -16.27
N TYR A 185 4.85 9.51 -15.39
CA TYR A 185 3.67 8.66 -15.54
C TYR A 185 2.42 9.49 -15.21
N PRO A 186 1.32 9.36 -15.97
CA PRO A 186 0.13 10.19 -15.77
C PRO A 186 -0.75 9.74 -14.58
N SER A 187 -0.38 8.66 -13.89
CA SER A 187 -1.04 8.16 -12.68
C SER A 187 -0.13 7.19 -11.93
N ALA A 188 -0.46 6.88 -10.67
CA ALA A 188 0.22 5.81 -9.95
C ALA A 188 -0.04 4.44 -10.57
N GLU A 189 -1.24 4.21 -11.09
CA GLU A 189 -1.61 2.95 -11.71
C GLU A 189 -0.73 2.69 -12.94
N ASN A 190 -0.42 3.73 -13.72
CA ASN A 190 0.48 3.62 -14.87
C ASN A 190 1.93 3.36 -14.44
N TYR A 191 2.40 4.01 -13.37
CA TYR A 191 3.72 3.76 -12.80
C TYR A 191 3.84 2.31 -12.32
N LEU A 192 2.90 1.86 -11.47
CA LEU A 192 2.89 0.52 -10.90
C LEU A 192 2.79 -0.57 -11.98
N LYS A 193 1.90 -0.40 -12.97
CA LYS A 193 1.83 -1.31 -14.13
C LYS A 193 3.16 -1.38 -14.87
N ALA A 194 3.84 -0.26 -15.08
CA ALA A 194 5.14 -0.25 -15.74
C ALA A 194 6.21 -1.01 -14.92
N VAL A 195 6.22 -0.85 -13.60
CA VAL A 195 7.09 -1.62 -12.69
C VAL A 195 6.80 -3.11 -12.80
N MET A 196 5.53 -3.52 -12.69
CA MET A 196 5.15 -4.93 -12.76
C MET A 196 5.47 -5.54 -14.14
N MET A 197 5.22 -4.83 -15.24
CA MET A 197 5.55 -5.31 -16.59
C MET A 197 7.06 -5.47 -16.82
N ALA A 198 7.91 -4.72 -16.11
CA ALA A 198 9.35 -4.89 -16.19
C ALA A 198 9.84 -6.19 -15.53
N LYS A 199 9.07 -6.75 -14.58
CA LYS A 199 9.36 -8.00 -13.87
C LYS A 199 8.88 -9.22 -14.67
N LYS A 200 9.74 -9.70 -15.57
CA LYS A 200 9.47 -10.90 -16.37
C LYS A 200 9.42 -12.17 -15.50
N ASN A 201 8.62 -13.16 -15.90
CA ASN A 201 8.49 -14.49 -15.29
C ASN A 201 7.72 -14.56 -13.94
N TYR A 202 7.05 -13.48 -13.57
CA TYR A 202 6.13 -13.45 -12.44
C TYR A 202 4.69 -13.72 -12.89
N GLN A 203 4.00 -14.60 -12.18
CA GLN A 203 2.57 -14.87 -12.34
C GLN A 203 1.84 -14.14 -11.22
N ILE A 204 1.21 -13.02 -11.57
CA ILE A 204 0.54 -12.14 -10.61
C ILE A 204 -0.86 -12.68 -10.31
N GLN A 205 -1.17 -12.81 -9.03
CA GLN A 205 -2.49 -13.15 -8.53
C GLN A 205 -3.08 -11.98 -7.74
N ILE A 206 -4.37 -11.71 -7.97
CA ILE A 206 -5.18 -10.77 -7.17
C ILE A 206 -6.36 -11.52 -6.59
N SER A 207 -6.84 -11.16 -5.40
CA SER A 207 -7.89 -11.92 -4.71
C SER A 207 -9.27 -11.27 -4.62
N ARG A 208 -9.41 -10.02 -5.07
CA ARG A 208 -10.66 -9.25 -5.02
C ARG A 208 -10.71 -8.14 -6.07
N PHE A 209 -11.87 -7.50 -6.18
CA PHE A 209 -12.15 -6.38 -7.09
C PHE A 209 -11.86 -5.02 -6.44
N GLY A 210 -10.64 -4.86 -5.93
CA GLY A 210 -10.12 -3.60 -5.37
C GLY A 210 -9.23 -2.85 -6.35
N ARG A 211 -8.39 -1.94 -5.83
CA ARG A 211 -7.40 -1.21 -6.65
C ARG A 211 -6.43 -2.14 -7.38
N GLU A 212 -6.13 -3.30 -6.81
CA GLU A 212 -5.33 -4.35 -7.44
C GLU A 212 -5.95 -4.90 -8.73
N PHE A 213 -7.29 -4.85 -8.87
CA PHE A 213 -7.98 -5.19 -10.11
C PHE A 213 -7.66 -4.18 -11.20
N ASP A 214 -7.70 -2.89 -10.87
CA ASP A 214 -7.32 -1.81 -11.79
C ASP A 214 -5.83 -1.86 -12.16
N LEU A 215 -4.99 -2.45 -11.30
CA LEU A 215 -3.57 -2.66 -11.53
C LEU A 215 -3.25 -3.89 -12.38
N ALA A 216 -4.22 -4.77 -12.65
CA ALA A 216 -3.98 -6.00 -13.41
C ALA A 216 -3.28 -5.73 -14.75
N ILE A 217 -2.30 -6.57 -15.07
CA ILE A 217 -1.55 -6.55 -16.32
C ILE A 217 -1.86 -7.83 -17.12
N PRO A 218 -1.55 -7.89 -18.42
CA PRO A 218 -1.82 -9.08 -19.22
C PRO A 218 -1.21 -10.34 -18.58
N GLY A 219 -2.04 -11.36 -18.37
CA GLY A 219 -1.63 -12.62 -17.75
C GLY A 219 -1.92 -12.72 -16.24
N THR A 220 -2.49 -11.68 -15.63
CA THR A 220 -2.94 -11.74 -14.22
C THR A 220 -3.99 -12.84 -14.03
N THR A 221 -3.89 -13.53 -12.89
CA THR A 221 -4.88 -14.50 -12.42
C THR A 221 -5.72 -13.86 -11.32
N LEU A 222 -7.05 -13.95 -11.43
CA LEU A 222 -7.97 -13.58 -10.37
C LEU A 222 -8.30 -14.82 -9.54
N VAL A 223 -8.15 -14.77 -8.23
CA VAL A 223 -8.50 -15.88 -7.32
C VAL A 223 -9.60 -15.40 -6.40
N LEU A 224 -10.73 -16.09 -6.30
CA LEU A 224 -11.88 -15.65 -5.51
C LEU A 224 -12.13 -16.60 -4.34
N PRO A 225 -11.35 -16.52 -3.25
CA PRO A 225 -11.51 -17.41 -2.09
C PRO A 225 -12.77 -17.08 -1.26
N THR A 226 -13.26 -15.84 -1.36
CA THR A 226 -14.42 -15.35 -0.60
C THR A 226 -15.75 -15.62 -1.29
N GLY A 227 -15.74 -15.89 -2.60
CA GLY A 227 -16.91 -16.22 -3.40
C GLY A 227 -17.06 -15.39 -4.67
N VAL A 228 -18.04 -15.77 -5.49
CA VAL A 228 -18.35 -15.10 -6.78
C VAL A 228 -19.59 -14.22 -6.74
N LEU A 229 -20.26 -14.18 -5.58
CA LEU A 229 -21.48 -13.41 -5.35
C LEU A 229 -21.19 -12.13 -4.55
N ASP A 230 -21.94 -11.08 -4.84
CA ASP A 230 -21.95 -9.84 -4.07
C ASP A 230 -22.89 -9.92 -2.85
N GLU A 231 -23.02 -8.82 -2.13
CA GLU A 231 -23.88 -8.70 -0.95
C GLU A 231 -25.36 -8.94 -1.27
N GLN A 232 -25.78 -8.75 -2.53
CA GLN A 232 -27.13 -8.96 -3.02
C GLN A 232 -27.36 -10.40 -3.51
N GLN A 233 -26.39 -11.30 -3.35
CA GLN A 233 -26.40 -12.68 -3.86
C GLN A 233 -26.41 -12.74 -5.39
N GLU A 234 -25.98 -11.69 -6.08
CA GLU A 234 -25.80 -11.69 -7.53
C GLU A 234 -24.35 -11.94 -7.89
N ILE A 235 -24.10 -12.52 -9.07
CA ILE A 235 -22.72 -12.68 -9.55
C ILE A 235 -22.10 -11.29 -9.75
N ILE A 236 -20.92 -11.09 -9.15
CA ILE A 236 -20.20 -9.82 -9.14
C ILE A 236 -20.09 -9.26 -10.57
N PRO A 237 -20.55 -8.02 -10.83
CA PRO A 237 -20.59 -7.46 -12.19
C PRO A 237 -19.22 -7.44 -12.88
N ALA A 238 -18.16 -7.07 -12.15
CA ALA A 238 -16.79 -7.07 -12.68
C ALA A 238 -16.30 -8.48 -13.05
N LEU A 239 -16.74 -9.53 -12.33
CA LEU A 239 -16.46 -10.91 -12.71
C LEU A 239 -17.12 -11.27 -14.04
N LYS A 240 -18.39 -10.89 -14.24
CA LYS A 240 -19.09 -11.13 -15.52
C LYS A 240 -18.33 -10.49 -16.67
N GLU A 241 -17.84 -9.27 -16.51
CA GLU A 241 -17.04 -8.58 -17.52
C GLU A 241 -15.77 -9.37 -17.88
N VAL A 242 -15.00 -9.81 -16.87
CA VAL A 242 -13.79 -10.62 -17.06
C VAL A 242 -14.07 -11.89 -17.85
N LEU A 243 -15.16 -12.59 -17.54
CA LEU A 243 -15.52 -13.86 -18.17
C LEU A 243 -16.04 -13.69 -19.60
N LEU A 244 -16.84 -12.65 -19.86
CA LEU A 244 -17.42 -12.38 -21.18
C LEU A 244 -16.40 -11.82 -22.18
N GLN A 245 -15.42 -11.04 -21.72
CA GLN A 245 -14.41 -10.43 -22.59
C GLN A 245 -13.27 -11.40 -22.91
N LYS A 246 -13.24 -11.96 -24.12
CA LYS A 246 -12.21 -12.92 -24.54
C LYS A 246 -10.76 -12.44 -24.33
N ASN A 247 -10.48 -11.16 -24.62
CA ASN A 247 -9.14 -10.56 -24.58
C ASN A 247 -8.88 -9.70 -23.33
N HIS A 248 -9.56 -9.99 -22.22
CA HIS A 248 -9.34 -9.30 -20.95
C HIS A 248 -7.90 -9.51 -20.42
N VAL A 249 -7.35 -8.55 -19.68
CA VAL A 249 -5.99 -8.64 -19.09
C VAL A 249 -5.86 -9.80 -18.09
N ILE A 250 -6.94 -10.08 -17.36
CA ILE A 250 -7.11 -11.29 -16.55
C ILE A 250 -7.43 -12.46 -17.47
N THR A 251 -6.51 -13.41 -17.53
CA THR A 251 -6.57 -14.56 -18.43
C THR A 251 -7.04 -15.84 -17.73
N LYS A 252 -6.98 -15.87 -16.39
CA LYS A 252 -7.36 -17.00 -15.57
C LYS A 252 -8.15 -16.55 -14.34
N VAL A 253 -9.18 -17.30 -13.98
CA VAL A 253 -9.98 -17.12 -12.77
C VAL A 253 -9.98 -18.42 -11.98
N LEU A 254 -9.61 -18.38 -10.70
CA LEU A 254 -9.70 -19.52 -9.79
C LEU A 254 -10.84 -19.28 -8.80
N VAL A 255 -11.74 -20.24 -8.67
CA VAL A 255 -12.92 -20.15 -7.79
C VAL A 255 -13.09 -21.43 -6.99
N ARG A 256 -13.77 -21.38 -5.84
CA ARG A 256 -14.09 -22.59 -5.07
C ARG A 256 -14.97 -23.54 -5.90
N PRO A 257 -14.94 -24.86 -5.66
CA PRO A 257 -15.77 -25.82 -6.41
C PRO A 257 -17.27 -25.48 -6.41
N ALA A 258 -17.80 -25.00 -5.28
CA ALA A 258 -19.19 -24.56 -5.17
C ALA A 258 -19.50 -23.34 -6.07
N ASP A 259 -18.57 -22.39 -6.16
CA ASP A 259 -18.74 -21.19 -6.99
C ASP A 259 -18.62 -21.50 -8.48
N TYR A 260 -17.81 -22.49 -8.86
CA TYR A 260 -17.74 -22.97 -10.25
C TYR A 260 -19.12 -23.41 -10.74
N ALA A 261 -19.86 -24.18 -9.93
CA ALA A 261 -21.21 -24.64 -10.25
C ALA A 261 -22.23 -23.50 -10.35
N ILE A 262 -22.05 -22.42 -9.58
CA ILE A 262 -22.88 -21.21 -9.66
C ILE A 262 -22.66 -20.51 -11.01
N LEU A 263 -21.41 -20.33 -11.42
CA LEU A 263 -21.08 -19.70 -12.70
C LEU A 263 -21.58 -20.53 -13.89
N GLU A 264 -21.47 -21.86 -13.80
CA GLU A 264 -21.98 -22.81 -14.80
C GLU A 264 -23.51 -22.72 -14.92
N SER A 265 -24.22 -22.74 -13.79
CA SER A 265 -25.69 -22.65 -13.74
C SER A 265 -26.20 -21.31 -14.26
N ALA A 266 -25.41 -20.24 -14.09
CA ALA A 266 -25.71 -18.92 -14.65
C ALA A 266 -25.39 -18.80 -16.15
N GLY A 267 -24.86 -19.84 -16.79
CA GLY A 267 -24.56 -19.86 -18.23
C GLY A 267 -23.38 -18.96 -18.62
N LEU A 268 -22.48 -18.64 -17.69
CA LEU A 268 -21.31 -17.81 -17.99
C LEU A 268 -20.20 -18.63 -18.69
N PRO A 269 -19.40 -18.01 -19.57
CA PRO A 269 -18.26 -18.70 -20.19
C PRO A 269 -17.23 -19.13 -19.16
N LEU A 270 -16.92 -20.44 -19.11
CA LEU A 270 -15.98 -21.03 -18.16
C LEU A 270 -14.58 -21.26 -18.74
N ASN A 271 -14.31 -20.80 -19.96
CA ASN A 271 -13.04 -21.04 -20.64
C ASN A 271 -11.81 -20.41 -19.97
N LYS A 272 -12.01 -19.55 -18.97
CA LYS A 272 -10.96 -18.95 -18.14
C LYS A 272 -10.99 -19.45 -16.69
N VAL A 273 -12.01 -20.23 -16.32
CA VAL A 273 -12.31 -20.57 -14.93
C VAL A 273 -11.78 -21.96 -14.64
N ASP A 274 -10.93 -22.06 -13.62
CA ASP A 274 -10.54 -23.33 -13.01
C ASP A 274 -10.98 -23.35 -11.55
N GLN A 275 -10.99 -24.53 -10.96
CA GLN A 275 -11.24 -24.70 -9.53
C GLN A 275 -9.97 -24.39 -8.74
N LEU A 276 -10.15 -23.73 -7.58
CA LEU A 276 -9.10 -23.52 -6.60
C LEU A 276 -8.85 -24.84 -5.87
N ASP A 277 -7.59 -25.27 -5.81
CA ASP A 277 -7.19 -26.44 -5.01
C ASP A 277 -7.33 -26.10 -3.51
N GLU A 278 -8.02 -26.97 -2.75
CA GLU A 278 -8.21 -26.83 -1.30
C GLU A 278 -6.98 -27.29 -0.48
#